data_AF-A0A2V5IC32-F1
#
_entry.id   AF-A0A2V5IC32-F1
#
_cell.length_a   1.000
_cell.length_b   1.000
_cell.length_c   1.000
_cell.angle_alpha   90.00
_cell.angle_beta   90.00
_cell.angle_gamma   90.00
#
_symmetry.space_group_name_H-M   'P 1'
#
loop_
_entity.id
_entity.type
_entity.pdbx_description
1 polymer ?
#
loop_
_entity_poly.entity_id
_entity_poly.type
_entity_poly.pdbx_seq_one_letter_code
_entity_poly.pdbx_strand_id
1 'polypeptide(L)'
;MLLKPLIATSLLAATSAQAASHYVTVQMWSHSNCTGTPHEETLVFNTGAGPQVFQQSYAWQSGTVTSGVSVCGVSFCQYGANCFGHPIVYVGWSPNCFTGGDSVNLDKIMVDTC
;
A
#
# COMPACT_ATOMS: atom_id res chain seq x y z
N MET A 1 -14.25 21.58 47.67
CA MET A 1 -13.32 21.12 46.62
C MET A 1 -14.11 20.96 45.33
N LEU A 2 -13.81 21.79 44.33
CA LEU A 2 -14.52 21.85 43.04
C LEU A 2 -14.26 20.58 42.21
N LEU A 3 -15.33 19.96 41.70
CA LEU A 3 -15.28 18.98 40.62
C LEU A 3 -14.79 19.68 39.33
N LYS A 4 -13.70 19.20 38.74
CA LYS A 4 -13.34 19.54 37.35
C LYS A 4 -13.87 18.44 36.43
N PRO A 5 -14.77 18.73 35.49
CA PRO A 5 -15.10 17.79 34.43
C PRO A 5 -13.92 17.72 33.48
N LEU A 6 -13.25 16.57 33.43
CA LEU A 6 -12.33 16.23 32.35
C LEU A 6 -13.16 16.10 31.09
N ILE A 7 -13.08 17.12 30.24
CA ILE A 7 -13.65 17.15 28.90
C ILE A 7 -13.03 15.98 28.14
N ALA A 8 -13.86 14.99 27.82
CA ALA A 8 -13.53 13.88 26.94
C ALA A 8 -13.02 14.46 25.62
N THR A 9 -11.71 14.37 25.40
CA THR A 9 -11.16 14.52 24.06
C THR A 9 -11.44 13.19 23.38
N SER A 10 -12.64 13.05 22.82
CA SER A 10 -12.93 12.03 21.83
C SER A 10 -11.94 12.31 20.70
N LEU A 11 -10.83 11.59 20.72
CA LEU A 11 -9.92 11.50 19.59
C LEU A 11 -10.80 10.94 18.47
N LEU A 12 -11.22 11.82 17.55
CA LEU A 12 -11.79 11.38 16.29
C LEU A 12 -10.67 10.63 15.57
N ALA A 13 -10.52 9.35 15.89
CA ALA A 13 -10.17 8.37 14.90
C ALA A 13 -11.35 8.38 13.92
N ALA A 14 -11.33 9.35 13.00
CA ALA A 14 -11.94 9.21 11.70
C ALA A 14 -11.20 8.06 11.02
N THR A 15 -11.44 6.85 11.51
CA THR A 15 -11.47 5.68 10.65
C THR A 15 -12.51 6.07 9.62
N SER A 16 -12.01 6.43 8.45
CA SER A 16 -12.75 6.55 7.22
C SER A 16 -13.57 5.27 7.07
N ALA A 17 -14.76 5.28 7.67
CA ALA A 17 -15.78 4.25 7.57
C ALA A 17 -16.57 4.38 6.27
N GLN A 18 -15.95 4.98 5.24
CA GLN A 18 -16.05 4.39 3.93
C GLN A 18 -15.11 3.20 3.97
N ALA A 19 -15.68 2.02 4.24
CA ALA A 19 -15.20 0.82 3.60
C ALA A 19 -15.06 1.17 2.12
N ALA A 20 -13.87 1.63 1.73
CA ALA A 20 -13.51 1.75 0.34
C ALA A 20 -13.70 0.33 -0.16
N SER A 21 -14.74 0.11 -0.97
CA SER A 21 -15.05 -1.23 -1.47
C SER A 21 -13.85 -1.82 -2.21
N HIS A 22 -12.90 -0.97 -2.62
CA HIS A 22 -11.73 -1.32 -3.42
C HIS A 22 -10.50 -0.64 -2.83
N TYR A 23 -9.55 -1.45 -2.37
CA TYR A 23 -8.33 -0.97 -1.75
C TYR A 23 -7.22 -2.01 -1.88
N VAL A 24 -5.99 -1.57 -1.64
CA VAL A 24 -4.85 -2.45 -1.42
C VAL A 24 -3.98 -1.86 -0.32
N THR A 25 -3.56 -2.70 0.62
CA THR A 25 -2.56 -2.37 1.63
C THR A 25 -1.23 -2.99 1.23
N VAL A 26 -0.19 -2.16 1.28
CA VAL A 26 1.19 -2.55 1.00
C VAL A 26 2.06 -2.24 2.20
N GLN A 27 3.13 -3.02 2.35
CA GLN A 27 4.25 -2.67 3.20
C GLN A 27 5.48 -2.44 2.33
N MET A 28 6.30 -1.46 2.71
CA MET A 28 7.47 -1.02 1.96
C MET A 28 8.65 -0.83 2.90
N TRP A 29 9.86 -1.11 2.41
CA TRP A 29 11.09 -1.04 3.19
C TRP A 29 12.17 -0.25 2.46
N SER A 30 12.97 0.47 3.24
CA SER A 30 14.16 1.18 2.74
C SER A 30 15.34 0.26 2.45
N HIS A 31 15.24 -1.03 2.81
CA HIS A 31 16.24 -2.06 2.56
C HIS A 31 15.70 -3.09 1.56
N SER A 32 16.60 -3.84 0.93
CA SER A 32 16.24 -4.99 0.10
C SER A 32 15.64 -6.14 0.93
N ASN A 33 14.93 -7.04 0.25
CA ASN A 33 14.36 -8.26 0.83
C ASN A 33 13.36 -8.07 1.99
N CYS A 34 12.68 -6.91 2.07
CA CYS A 34 11.63 -6.62 3.05
C CYS A 34 12.11 -6.75 4.50
N THR A 35 13.33 -6.25 4.74
CA THR A 35 13.98 -6.33 6.04
C THR A 35 13.95 -4.98 6.77
N GLY A 36 13.91 -5.03 8.09
CA GLY A 36 13.82 -3.85 8.95
C GLY A 36 12.37 -3.39 9.18
N THR A 37 12.21 -2.12 9.54
CA THR A 37 10.90 -1.55 9.86
C THR A 37 10.12 -1.22 8.59
N PRO A 38 8.91 -1.79 8.39
CA PRO A 38 8.07 -1.44 7.26
C PRO A 38 7.42 -0.06 7.43
N HIS A 39 7.23 0.62 6.31
CA HIS A 39 6.19 1.62 6.14
C HIS A 39 4.96 0.96 5.53
N GLU A 40 3.80 1.08 6.18
CA GLU A 40 2.53 0.53 5.70
C GLU A 40 1.66 1.64 5.12
N GLU A 41 1.06 1.37 3.97
CA GLU A 41 0.15 2.30 3.31
C GLU A 41 -1.05 1.55 2.72
N THR A 42 -2.23 2.18 2.81
CA THR A 42 -3.45 1.68 2.15
C THR A 42 -3.84 2.62 1.02
N LEU A 43 -3.86 2.09 -0.20
CA LEU A 43 -4.23 2.77 -1.43
C LEU A 43 -5.69 2.46 -1.74
N VAL A 44 -6.49 3.51 -1.98
CA VAL A 44 -7.91 3.41 -2.31
C VAL A 44 -8.11 3.81 -3.77
N PHE A 45 -8.91 3.03 -4.50
CA PHE A 45 -9.10 3.19 -5.94
C PHE A 45 -10.55 2.97 -6.39
N ASN A 46 -10.84 3.35 -7.64
CA ASN A 46 -12.13 3.10 -8.28
C ASN A 46 -12.01 1.92 -9.25
N THR A 47 -12.95 0.97 -9.20
CA THR A 47 -13.01 -0.19 -10.11
C THR A 47 -13.45 0.22 -11.52
N GLY A 48 -13.00 -0.51 -12.52
CA GLY A 48 -13.41 -0.32 -13.92
C GLY A 48 -12.80 0.91 -14.62
N ALA A 49 -11.86 1.62 -13.99
CA ALA A 49 -11.14 2.75 -14.57
C ALA A 49 -9.81 2.34 -15.26
N GLY A 50 -9.50 1.04 -15.29
CA GLY A 50 -8.21 0.51 -15.72
C GLY A 50 -7.13 0.68 -14.63
N PRO A 51 -5.84 0.51 -14.98
CA PRO A 51 -4.76 0.62 -14.00
C PRO A 51 -4.66 2.02 -13.40
N GLN A 52 -4.54 2.09 -12.07
CA GLN A 52 -4.28 3.33 -11.34
C GLN A 52 -2.85 3.35 -10.79
N VAL A 53 -2.18 4.50 -10.87
CA VAL A 53 -0.79 4.66 -10.39
C VAL A 53 -0.76 5.60 -9.21
N PHE A 54 -0.16 5.15 -8.11
CA PHE A 54 0.02 5.89 -6.87
C PHE A 54 1.48 6.27 -6.71
N GLN A 55 1.77 7.57 -6.68
CA GLN A 55 3.12 8.08 -6.42
C GLN A 55 3.40 8.10 -4.91
N GLN A 56 4.51 7.50 -4.53
CA GLN A 56 5.01 7.48 -3.16
C GLN A 56 5.78 8.76 -2.84
N SER A 57 5.72 9.18 -1.57
CA SER A 57 6.48 10.34 -1.08
C SER A 57 7.98 10.05 -0.97
N TYR A 58 8.36 8.77 -0.89
CA TYR A 58 9.72 8.30 -0.75
C TYR A 58 9.99 7.15 -1.71
N ALA A 59 11.26 6.94 -2.05
CA ALA A 59 11.70 5.76 -2.78
C ALA A 59 11.99 4.62 -1.80
N TRP A 60 11.50 3.43 -2.13
CA TRP A 60 11.66 2.21 -1.35
C TRP A 60 12.48 1.18 -2.13
N GLN A 61 13.17 0.27 -1.45
CA GLN A 61 13.98 -0.77 -2.10
C GLN A 61 13.24 -2.09 -2.24
N SER A 62 12.25 -2.31 -1.37
CA SER A 62 11.38 -3.48 -1.45
C SER A 62 9.98 -3.19 -0.94
N GLY A 63 9.04 -4.05 -1.32
CA GLY A 63 7.66 -3.96 -0.88
C GLY A 63 6.94 -5.29 -0.95
N THR A 64 5.78 -5.38 -0.32
CA THR A 64 4.88 -6.52 -0.41
C THR A 64 3.45 -6.05 -0.28
N VAL A 65 2.53 -6.85 -0.81
CA VAL A 65 1.10 -6.60 -0.69
C VAL A 65 0.58 -7.43 0.49
N THR A 66 -0.12 -6.79 1.44
CA THR A 66 -0.58 -7.45 2.67
C THR A 66 -2.08 -7.68 2.70
N SER A 67 -2.89 -6.79 2.12
CA SER A 67 -4.36 -6.94 2.05
C SER A 67 -4.96 -6.09 0.92
N GLY A 68 -6.24 -6.30 0.59
CA GLY A 68 -6.91 -5.59 -0.51
C GLY A 68 -8.11 -6.32 -1.09
N VAL A 69 -8.92 -5.57 -1.86
CA VAL A 69 -10.22 -5.98 -2.40
C VAL A 69 -10.38 -5.38 -3.79
N SER A 70 -10.93 -6.16 -4.72
CA SER A 70 -11.14 -5.79 -6.14
C SER A 70 -9.86 -5.38 -6.87
N VAL A 71 -8.75 -6.06 -6.55
CA VAL A 71 -7.44 -5.87 -7.20
C VAL A 71 -7.19 -7.03 -8.16
N CYS A 72 -6.82 -6.72 -9.40
CA CYS A 72 -6.47 -7.66 -10.47
C CYS A 72 -4.94 -7.80 -10.63
N GLY A 73 -4.18 -6.80 -10.20
CA GLY A 73 -2.72 -6.74 -10.27
C GLY A 73 -2.15 -5.68 -9.35
N VAL A 74 -0.99 -5.93 -8.76
CA VAL A 74 -0.18 -4.86 -8.12
C VAL A 74 1.23 -4.96 -8.66
N SER A 75 1.78 -3.81 -9.05
CA SER A 75 3.17 -3.70 -9.49
C SER A 75 3.85 -2.58 -8.74
N PHE A 76 5.08 -2.83 -8.27
CA PHE A 76 5.96 -1.79 -7.76
C PHE A 76 6.81 -1.29 -8.91
N CYS A 77 6.82 0.02 -9.14
CA CYS A 77 7.50 0.63 -10.28
C CYS A 77 8.61 1.57 -9.81
N GLN A 78 9.70 1.57 -10.57
CA GLN A 78 10.80 2.53 -10.42
C GLN A 78 10.56 3.77 -11.28
N TYR A 79 11.19 4.89 -10.89
CA TYR A 79 11.31 6.12 -11.67
C TYR A 79 11.47 5.82 -13.17
N GLY A 80 10.51 6.29 -13.98
CA GLY A 80 10.36 5.89 -15.39
C GLY A 80 9.18 4.93 -15.60
N ALA A 81 9.39 3.90 -16.44
CA ALA A 81 8.33 3.00 -16.93
C ALA A 81 8.52 1.52 -16.53
N ASN A 82 9.58 1.17 -15.78
CA ASN A 82 9.85 -0.21 -15.40
C ASN A 82 9.04 -0.58 -14.16
N CYS A 83 7.93 -1.29 -14.39
CA CYS A 83 7.11 -1.88 -13.35
C CYS A 83 7.44 -3.36 -13.19
N PHE A 84 7.66 -3.79 -11.95
CA PHE A 84 7.84 -5.18 -11.59
C PHE A 84 6.52 -5.69 -11.00
N GLY A 85 5.86 -6.63 -11.68
CA GLY A 85 4.52 -7.08 -11.33
C GLY A 85 4.33 -8.59 -11.42
N HIS A 86 3.32 -9.10 -10.71
CA HIS A 86 2.76 -10.44 -10.89
C HIS A 86 1.25 -10.32 -11.18
N PRO A 87 0.67 -11.18 -12.05
CA PRO A 87 -0.78 -11.31 -12.12
C PRO A 87 -1.32 -11.80 -10.77
N ILE A 88 -2.45 -11.26 -10.30
CA ILE A 88 -3.08 -11.77 -9.07
C ILE A 88 -3.68 -13.14 -9.39
N VAL A 89 -2.99 -14.20 -8.97
CA VAL A 89 -3.55 -15.55 -8.98
C VAL A 89 -4.52 -15.63 -7.81
N TYR A 90 -5.81 -15.76 -8.13
CA TYR A 90 -6.95 -15.74 -7.21
C TYR A 90 -7.01 -16.98 -6.30
N VAL A 91 -5.94 -17.27 -5.54
CA VAL A 91 -5.93 -18.14 -4.35
C VAL A 91 -4.55 -18.00 -3.68
N GLY A 92 -4.49 -17.33 -2.52
CA GLY A 92 -3.28 -17.25 -1.72
C GLY A 92 -2.48 -15.98 -1.98
N TRP A 93 -2.78 -14.95 -1.19
CA TRP A 93 -2.00 -13.72 -1.05
C TRP A 93 -0.60 -14.10 -0.55
N SER A 94 0.27 -14.48 -1.48
CA SER A 94 1.58 -15.04 -1.17
C SER A 94 2.56 -13.89 -0.90
N PRO A 95 3.34 -13.96 0.19
CA PRO A 95 4.11 -12.86 0.77
C PRO A 95 5.45 -12.63 0.05
N ASN A 96 5.46 -12.70 -1.28
CA ASN A 96 6.69 -12.53 -2.03
C ASN A 96 7.12 -11.07 -1.93
N CYS A 97 8.17 -10.85 -1.14
CA CYS A 97 8.84 -9.58 -1.08
C CYS A 97 9.32 -9.20 -2.49
N PHE A 98 8.75 -8.15 -3.05
CA PHE A 98 9.27 -7.51 -4.24
C PHE A 98 10.57 -6.84 -3.84
N THR A 99 11.69 -7.36 -4.30
CA THR A 99 12.97 -6.68 -4.18
C THR A 99 13.40 -6.20 -5.55
N GLY A 100 13.64 -4.90 -5.68
CA GLY A 100 14.32 -4.38 -6.86
C GLY A 100 15.84 -4.57 -6.79
N GLY A 101 16.38 -5.08 -5.67
CA GLY A 101 17.80 -5.05 -5.35
C GLY A 101 18.27 -3.67 -4.86
N ASP A 102 19.52 -3.59 -4.39
CA ASP A 102 20.05 -2.41 -3.71
C ASP A 102 20.17 -1.15 -4.59
N SER A 103 19.97 -1.31 -5.92
CA SER A 103 20.04 -0.23 -6.91
C SER A 103 18.66 0.28 -7.39
N VAL A 104 17.56 -0.21 -6.82
CA VAL A 104 16.20 0.15 -7.26
C VAL A 104 15.49 1.06 -6.27
N ASN A 105 14.82 2.06 -6.84
CA ASN A 105 14.03 3.06 -6.14
C ASN A 105 12.56 2.92 -6.56
N LEU A 106 11.81 2.12 -5.81
CA LEU A 106 10.36 1.95 -5.97
C LEU A 106 9.65 3.19 -5.43
N ASP A 107 9.16 4.03 -6.34
CA ASP A 107 8.50 5.30 -6.00
C ASP A 107 7.04 5.34 -6.47
N LYS A 108 6.56 4.27 -7.12
CA LYS A 108 5.19 4.18 -7.60
C LYS A 108 4.63 2.79 -7.38
N ILE A 109 3.32 2.72 -7.19
CA ILE A 109 2.56 1.48 -7.12
C ILE A 109 1.47 1.55 -8.17
N MET A 110 1.49 0.64 -9.13
CA MET A 110 0.43 0.48 -10.11
C MET A 110 -0.53 -0.61 -9.63
N VAL A 111 -1.80 -0.27 -9.53
CA VAL A 111 -2.89 -1.16 -9.13
C VAL A 111 -3.76 -1.38 -10.35
N ASP A 112 -3.78 -2.60 -10.87
CA ASP A 112 -4.74 -3.00 -11.89
C ASP A 112 -6.08 -3.30 -11.24
N THR A 113 -7.11 -2.59 -11.66
CA THR A 113 -8.42 -2.62 -11.01
C THR A 113 -9.28 -3.69 -11.68
N CYS A 114 -9.87 -4.56 -10.86
CA CYS A 114 -11.10 -5.24 -11.26
C CYS A 114 -12.28 -4.27 -11.03
#